data_AF-A0A932PLE4-F1
#
_entry.id   AF-A0A932PLE4-F1
#
_cell.length_a   1.000
_cell.length_b   1.000
_cell.length_c   1.000
_cell.angle_alpha   90.00
_cell.angle_beta   90.00
_cell.angle_gamma   90.00
#
_symmetry.space_group_name_H-M   'P 1'
#
loop_
_entity.id
_entity.type
_entity.pdbx_description
1 polymer ?
#
loop_
_entity_poly.entity_id
_entity_poly.type
_entity_poly.pdbx_seq_one_letter_code
_entity_poly.pdbx_strand_id
1 'polypeptide(L)' 'MANTKKLAKEERKTAKRTARKKSKTEKPKKPRDYARGSKKRKMKKMVRGQAKR' A
#
# COMPACT_ATOMS: atom_id res chain seq x y z
N MET A 1 9.24 9.28 2.34
CA MET A 1 9.01 9.70 0.93
C MET A 1 9.05 11.21 0.90
N ALA A 2 9.81 11.82 -0.01
CA ALA A 2 9.78 13.28 -0.20
C ALA A 2 8.33 13.79 -0.20
N ASN A 3 8.06 14.88 0.50
CA ASN A 3 6.72 15.44 0.66
C ASN A 3 6.20 15.96 -0.69
N THR A 4 5.64 15.08 -1.52
CA THR A 4 5.07 15.43 -2.83
C THR A 4 3.78 16.25 -2.74
N LYS A 5 3.49 16.86 -1.59
CA LYS A 5 2.30 17.72 -1.38
C LYS A 5 2.47 19.08 -2.06
N LYS A 6 3.71 19.55 -2.23
CA LYS A 6 4.05 20.83 -2.88
C LYS A 6 4.21 20.74 -4.41
N LEU A 7 4.13 19.54 -5.00
CA LEU A 7 4.32 19.32 -6.44
C LEU A 7 3.00 19.38 -7.21
N ALA A 8 3.06 19.84 -8.46
CA ALA A 8 1.93 19.79 -9.38
C ALA A 8 1.49 18.34 -9.64
N LYS A 9 0.25 18.15 -10.11
CA LYS A 9 -0.38 16.83 -10.23
C LYS A 9 0.45 15.84 -11.06
N GLU A 10 0.99 16.30 -12.20
CA GLU A 10 1.74 15.45 -13.12
C GLU A 10 3.13 15.11 -12.58
N GLU A 11 3.85 16.08 -12.03
CA GLU A 11 5.15 15.88 -11.37
C GLU A 11 5.05 14.93 -10.17
N ARG A 12 3.97 15.05 -9.39
CA ARG A 12 3.70 14.14 -8.27
C ARG A 12 3.47 12.71 -8.76
N LYS A 13 2.79 12.52 -9.90
CA LYS A 13 2.56 11.19 -10.48
C LYS A 13 3.87 10.60 -10.99
N THR A 14 4.67 11.37 -11.72
CA THR A 14 5.95 10.90 -12.26
C THR A 14 6.92 10.55 -11.12
N ALA A 15 7.07 11.41 -10.11
CA ALA A 15 7.92 11.16 -8.94
C ALA A 15 7.49 9.89 -8.16
N LYS A 16 6.19 9.67 -7.98
CA LYS A 16 5.69 8.44 -7.34
C LYS A 16 5.93 7.19 -8.20
N ARG A 17 5.80 7.30 -9.52
CA ARG A 17 6.05 6.18 -10.45
C ARG A 17 7.53 5.82 -10.49
N THR A 18 8.44 6.80 -10.56
CA THR A 18 9.89 6.56 -10.53
C THR A 18 10.33 5.95 -9.20
N ALA A 19 9.85 6.46 -8.07
CA ALA A 19 10.12 5.87 -6.75
C ALA A 19 9.62 4.41 -6.65
N ARG A 20 8.42 4.11 -7.18
CA ARG A 20 7.91 2.73 -7.23
C ARG A 20 8.78 1.83 -8.10
N LYS A 21 9.25 2.30 -9.26
CA LYS A 21 10.15 1.54 -10.14
C LYS A 21 11.49 1.25 -9.44
N LYS A 22 12.13 2.26 -8.86
CA LYS A 22 13.38 2.13 -8.08
C LYS A 22 13.22 1.14 -6.92
N SER A 23 12.10 1.21 -6.18
CA SER A 23 11.84 0.28 -5.07
C SER A 23 11.67 -1.18 -5.52
N LYS A 24 11.18 -1.42 -6.75
CA LYS A 24 11.04 -2.79 -7.27
C LYS A 24 12.39 -3.41 -7.61
N THR A 25 13.34 -2.60 -8.09
CA THR A 25 14.69 -3.05 -8.47
C THR A 25 15.62 -3.15 -7.27
N GLU A 26 15.61 -2.15 -6.38
CA GLU A 26 16.52 -2.11 -5.22
C GLU A 26 16.06 -3.02 -4.07
N LYS A 27 14.75 -3.12 -3.84
CA LYS A 27 14.17 -3.86 -2.71
C LYS A 27 12.96 -4.68 -3.18
N PRO A 28 13.17 -5.70 -4.04
CA PRO A 28 12.10 -6.55 -4.52
C PRO A 28 11.41 -7.23 -3.32
N LYS A 29 10.08 -7.15 -3.30
CA LYS A 29 9.28 -7.84 -2.28
C LYS A 29 9.27 -9.32 -2.59
N LYS A 30 9.38 -10.14 -1.54
CA LYS A 30 9.21 -11.60 -1.66
C LYS A 30 7.88 -11.93 -2.35
N PRO A 31 7.85 -12.99 -3.19
CA PRO A 31 6.60 -13.50 -3.72
C PRO A 31 5.65 -13.88 -2.58
N ARG A 32 4.35 -13.98 -2.89
CA ARG A 32 3.36 -14.37 -1.88
C ARG A 32 3.34 -15.89 -1.76
N ASP A 33 3.51 -16.40 -0.55
CA ASP A 33 3.38 -17.84 -0.25
C ASP A 33 1.92 -18.31 -0.12
N TYR A 34 0.97 -17.46 -0.49
CA TYR A 34 -0.45 -17.72 -0.28
C TYR A 34 -1.29 -17.07 -1.38
N ALA A 35 -2.40 -17.72 -1.72
CA ALA A 35 -3.34 -17.22 -2.71
C ALA A 35 -3.84 -15.80 -2.36
N ARG A 36 -4.05 -14.96 -3.36
CA ARG A 36 -4.61 -13.62 -3.15
C ARG A 36 -5.97 -13.75 -2.44
N GLY A 37 -6.14 -13.01 -1.35
CA GLY A 37 -7.39 -13.01 -0.58
C GLY A 37 -7.50 -14.09 0.50
N SER A 38 -6.66 -15.14 0.48
CA SER A 38 -6.78 -16.24 1.46
C SER A 38 -6.44 -15.83 2.89
N LYS A 39 -5.42 -14.98 3.09
CA LYS A 39 -5.07 -14.41 4.41
C LYS A 39 -5.87 -13.14 4.76
N LYS A 40 -7.01 -12.85 4.11
CA LYS A 40 -7.85 -11.71 4.52
C LYS A 40 -8.42 -12.00 5.91
N ARG A 41 -8.17 -11.12 6.88
CA ARG A 41 -8.73 -11.25 8.24
C ARG A 41 -10.25 -11.32 8.12
N LYS A 42 -10.84 -12.50 8.34
CA LYS A 42 -12.28 -12.65 8.59
C LYS A 42 -12.53 -11.97 9.92
N MET A 43 -12.89 -10.69 9.89
CA MET A 43 -13.21 -9.97 11.12
C MET A 43 -14.36 -10.70 11.81
N LYS A 44 -14.17 -11.16 13.05
CA LYS A 44 -15.23 -11.73 13.88
C LYS A 44 -16.36 -10.70 13.99
N LYS A 45 -17.61 -11.11 13.75
CA LYS A 45 -18.80 -10.22 13.78
C LYS A 45 -18.86 -9.35 15.05
N MET A 46 -18.40 -9.85 16.20
CA MET A 46 -18.34 -9.08 17.46
C MET A 46 -17.53 -7.78 17.39
N VAL A 47 -16.46 -7.72 16.58
CA VAL A 47 -15.60 -6.52 16.45
C VAL A 47 -16.13 -5.57 15.37
N ARG A 48 -17.10 -6.02 14.57
CA ARG A 48 -17.75 -5.22 13.51
C ARG A 48 -18.77 -4.27 14.13
N GLY A 49 -18.30 -3.24 14.83
CA GLY A 49 -19.17 -2.23 15.44
C GLY A 49 -18.76 -1.72 16.83
N GLN A 50 -17.75 -2.31 17.47
CA GLN A 50 -17.25 -1.84 18.77
C GLN A 50 -16.50 -0.49 18.69
N ALA A 51 -16.22 0.06 17.50
CA ALA A 51 -15.59 1.37 17.38
C ALA A 51 -16.48 2.56 17.80
N LYS A 52 -17.69 2.29 18.32
CA LYS A 52 -18.57 3.30 18.92
C LYS A 52 -19.34 2.69 20.10
N ARG A 53 -18.65 2.49 21.22
CA ARG A 53 -19.15 2.73 22.58
C ARG A 53 -17.97 2.78 23.53
#